data_AF-A0A4Y8CLP9-F1
#
_entry.id   AF-A0A4Y8CLP9-F1
#
_cell.length_a   1.000
_cell.length_b   1.000
_cell.length_c   1.000
_cell.angle_alpha   90.00
_cell.angle_beta   90.00
_cell.angle_gamma   90.00
#
_symmetry.space_group_name_H-M   'P 1'
#
loop_
_entity.id
_entity.type
_entity.pdbx_description
1 polymer ?
#
loop_
_entity_poly.entity_id
_entity_poly.type
_entity_poly.pdbx_seq_one_letter_code
_entity_poly.pdbx_strand_id
1 'polypeptide(L)'
;MNLAEENIIFKPLYSLKHSPINAYFSKNSDDFVVRERPLYEFSGKGEHLILHINKKDLTTNEALKILSEVSGVKIRDFGYAGLKDKQGSTFQYLSMP
;
A
#
# COMPACT_ATOMS: atom_id res chain seq x y z
N MET A 1 17.24 -28.43 46.11
CA MET A 1 17.94 -27.24 45.61
C MET A 1 17.36 -26.97 44.23
N ASN A 2 16.56 -25.91 44.09
CA ASN A 2 15.76 -25.64 42.89
C ASN A 2 16.67 -25.37 41.69
N LEU A 3 16.60 -26.22 40.68
CA LEU A 3 17.00 -25.91 39.31
C LEU A 3 15.83 -25.15 38.68
N ALA A 4 15.76 -23.84 38.95
CA ALA A 4 14.82 -22.96 38.29
C ALA A 4 15.27 -22.80 36.83
N GLU A 5 14.44 -23.35 35.96
CA GLU A 5 14.40 -23.24 34.50
C GLU A 5 15.10 -21.98 33.97
N GLU A 6 16.23 -22.18 33.28
CA GLU A 6 16.82 -21.16 32.42
C GLU A 6 15.78 -20.79 31.35
N ASN A 7 15.08 -19.68 31.56
CA ASN A 7 14.28 -19.05 30.52
C ASN A 7 15.24 -18.67 29.38
N ILE A 8 15.30 -19.50 28.33
CA ILE A 8 16.00 -19.21 27.09
C ILE A 8 15.26 -18.04 26.43
N ILE A 9 15.65 -16.82 26.81
CA ILE A 9 15.16 -15.59 26.19
C ILE A 9 15.68 -15.63 24.76
N PHE A 10 14.77 -15.85 23.81
CA PHE A 10 15.07 -15.70 22.39
C PHE A 10 15.54 -14.26 22.15
N LYS A 11 16.85 -14.07 22.02
CA LYS A 11 17.43 -12.77 21.69
C LYS A 11 17.37 -12.62 20.17
N PRO A 12 16.58 -11.68 19.62
CA PRO A 12 16.53 -11.48 18.18
C PRO A 12 17.93 -11.13 17.67
N LEU A 13 18.42 -11.89 16.68
CA LEU A 13 19.65 -11.55 15.97
C LEU A 13 19.31 -10.46 14.97
N TYR A 14 19.83 -9.25 15.19
CA TYR A 14 19.71 -8.13 14.26
C TYR A 14 20.88 -8.14 13.28
N SER A 15 20.62 -7.85 12.01
CA SER A 15 21.67 -7.71 10.98
C SER A 15 22.56 -6.48 11.20
N LEU A 16 22.04 -5.46 11.89
CA LEU A 16 22.72 -4.20 12.16
C LEU A 16 23.12 -4.08 13.63
N LYS A 17 24.22 -3.37 13.88
CA LYS A 17 24.81 -3.17 15.23
C LYS A 17 24.70 -1.73 15.75
N HIS A 18 23.89 -0.89 15.12
CA HIS A 18 23.70 0.49 15.55
C HIS A 18 22.86 0.57 16.83
N SER A 19 22.98 1.67 17.57
CA SER A 19 22.12 1.98 18.71
C SER A 19 20.64 2.01 18.30
N PRO A 20 19.69 1.56 19.14
CA PRO A 20 18.27 1.65 18.84
C PRO A 20 17.86 3.06 18.41
N ILE A 21 17.05 3.14 17.35
CA ILE A 21 16.44 4.40 16.91
C ILE A 21 15.04 4.44 17.50
N ASN A 22 14.78 5.41 18.36
CA ASN A 22 13.44 5.67 18.90
C ASN A 22 12.62 6.41 17.84
N ALA A 23 12.09 5.67 16.88
CA ALA A 23 11.22 6.21 15.84
C ALA A 23 9.74 6.07 16.27
N TYR A 24 8.98 7.16 16.13
CA TYR A 24 7.53 7.11 16.17
C TYR A 24 7.01 7.14 14.73
N PHE A 25 6.24 6.13 14.38
CA PHE A 25 5.59 6.05 13.07
C PHE A 25 4.11 5.80 13.29
N SER A 26 3.28 6.71 12.78
CA SER A 26 1.84 6.56 12.82
C SER A 26 1.30 6.35 11.42
N LYS A 27 0.43 5.36 11.26
CA LYS A 27 -0.22 5.07 9.98
C LYS A 27 -1.31 6.12 9.74
N ASN A 28 -0.92 7.26 9.19
CA ASN A 28 -1.80 8.31 8.73
C ASN A 28 -1.34 8.78 7.35
N SER A 29 -2.18 9.54 6.67
CA SER A 29 -1.93 9.98 5.31
C SER A 29 -0.86 11.06 5.14
N ASP A 30 -0.42 11.71 6.23
CA ASP A 30 0.64 12.70 6.23
C ASP A 30 2.03 12.04 6.46
N ASP A 31 2.09 10.95 7.24
CA ASP A 31 3.33 10.22 7.57
C ASP A 31 3.59 9.00 6.67
N PHE A 32 2.56 8.46 6.00
CA PHE A 32 2.68 7.25 5.18
C PHE A 32 2.33 7.50 3.71
N VAL A 33 3.38 7.58 2.89
CA VAL A 33 3.26 7.80 1.45
C VAL A 33 3.73 6.57 0.68
N VAL A 34 2.88 6.06 -0.19
CA VAL A 34 3.21 4.93 -1.08
C VAL A 34 3.06 5.38 -2.53
N ARG A 35 4.11 5.18 -3.34
CA ARG A 35 4.06 5.47 -4.79
C ARG A 35 4.26 4.18 -5.56
N GLU A 36 3.24 3.79 -6.31
CA GLU A 36 3.32 2.62 -7.17
C GLU A 36 4.35 2.83 -8.28
N ARG A 37 5.20 1.82 -8.49
CA ARG A 37 6.10 1.75 -9.64
C ARG A 37 5.60 0.66 -10.59
N PRO A 38 5.21 1.00 -11.82
CA PRO A 38 4.87 0.01 -12.84
C PRO A 38 6.06 -0.92 -13.10
N LEU A 39 5.77 -2.18 -13.46
CA LEU A 39 6.81 -3.14 -13.85
C LEU A 39 7.47 -2.75 -15.19
N TYR A 40 6.71 -2.10 -16.07
CA TYR A 40 7.12 -1.63 -17.39
C TYR A 40 6.28 -0.42 -17.80
N GLU A 41 6.71 0.27 -18.85
CA GLU A 41 6.02 1.43 -19.40
C GLU A 41 4.71 1.04 -20.11
N PHE A 42 3.68 1.89 -19.98
CA PHE A 42 2.41 1.66 -20.66
C PHE A 42 2.53 1.91 -22.17
N SER A 43 1.84 1.11 -22.97
CA SER A 43 1.88 1.18 -24.44
C SER A 43 1.36 2.50 -25.03
N GLY A 44 0.58 3.27 -24.27
CA GLY A 44 -0.10 4.49 -24.74
C GLY A 44 -1.23 4.25 -25.76
N LYS A 45 -1.51 2.99 -26.10
CA LYS A 45 -2.54 2.58 -27.06
C LYS A 45 -3.18 1.25 -26.64
N GLY A 46 -4.45 1.07 -26.96
CA GLY A 46 -5.21 -0.15 -26.68
C GLY A 46 -6.64 0.17 -26.26
N GLU A 47 -7.31 -0.86 -25.75
CA GLU A 47 -8.73 -0.79 -25.33
C GLU A 47 -8.92 -0.27 -23.89
N HIS A 48 -7.84 0.03 -23.17
CA HIS A 48 -7.92 0.46 -21.77
C HIS A 48 -7.25 1.81 -21.57
N LEU A 49 -7.95 2.70 -20.87
CA LEU A 49 -7.40 3.92 -20.30
C LEU A 49 -6.66 3.61 -19.00
N ILE A 50 -5.43 4.12 -18.87
CA ILE A 50 -4.66 4.05 -17.63
C ILE A 50 -4.82 5.35 -16.85
N LEU A 51 -5.32 5.25 -15.62
CA LEU A 51 -5.48 6.35 -14.68
C LEU A 51 -4.37 6.27 -13.63
N HIS A 52 -3.63 7.36 -13.43
CA HIS A 52 -2.73 7.50 -12.29
C HIS A 52 -3.39 8.37 -11.24
N ILE A 53 -3.86 7.76 -10.16
CA ILE A 53 -4.61 8.45 -9.11
C ILE A 53 -3.78 8.60 -7.84
N ASN A 54 -4.06 9.65 -7.08
CA ASN A 54 -3.69 9.76 -5.68
C ASN A 54 -4.95 9.63 -4.83
N LYS A 55 -4.94 8.70 -3.89
CA LYS A 55 -6.00 8.59 -2.87
C LYS A 55 -5.43 8.90 -1.48
N LYS A 56 -6.23 9.61 -0.68
CA LYS A 56 -5.94 9.97 0.72
C LYS A 56 -7.05 9.41 1.61
N ASP A 57 -6.69 8.63 2.62
CA ASP A 57 -7.62 8.07 3.63
C ASP A 57 -8.76 7.20 3.07
N LEU A 58 -8.55 6.62 1.88
CA LEU A 58 -9.47 5.74 1.18
C LEU A 58 -8.82 4.38 0.92
N THR A 59 -9.59 3.31 1.02
CA THR A 59 -9.22 2.00 0.45
C THR A 59 -9.25 2.07 -1.08
N THR A 60 -8.60 1.11 -1.75
CA THR A 60 -8.72 0.96 -3.21
C THR A 60 -10.18 0.76 -3.63
N ASN A 61 -10.98 -0.01 -2.88
CA ASN A 61 -12.40 -0.25 -3.21
C ASN A 61 -13.28 1.01 -3.08
N GLU A 62 -13.06 1.84 -2.04
CA GLU A 62 -13.77 3.12 -1.91
C GLU A 62 -13.41 4.05 -3.09
N ALA A 63 -12.15 4.11 -3.49
CA ALA A 63 -11.72 4.89 -4.67
C ALA A 63 -12.36 4.38 -5.97
N LEU A 64 -12.42 3.06 -6.17
CA LEU A 64 -13.09 2.45 -7.34
C LEU A 64 -14.59 2.74 -7.36
N LYS A 65 -15.26 2.75 -6.20
CA LYS A 65 -16.68 3.10 -6.11
C LYS A 65 -16.92 4.55 -6.56
N ILE A 66 -16.12 5.50 -6.08
CA ILE A 66 -16.20 6.90 -6.49
C ILE A 66 -15.97 7.03 -8.01
N LEU A 67 -14.93 6.38 -8.54
CA LEU A 67 -14.63 6.42 -9.98
C LEU A 67 -15.74 5.78 -10.82
N SER A 68 -16.33 4.67 -10.35
CA SER A 68 -17.45 3.99 -10.99
C SER A 68 -18.69 4.86 -11.06
N GLU A 69 -19.04 5.55 -9.98
CA GLU A 69 -20.18 6.47 -9.91
C GLU A 69 -20.02 7.66 -10.88
N VAL A 70 -18.79 8.16 -11.06
CA VAL A 70 -18.51 9.29 -11.97
C VAL A 70 -18.41 8.86 -13.43
N SER A 71 -17.79 7.72 -13.72
CA SER A 71 -17.53 7.25 -15.09
C SER A 71 -18.65 6.39 -15.69
N GLY A 72 -19.50 5.78 -14.85
CA GLY A 72 -20.48 4.77 -15.26
C GLY A 72 -19.89 3.38 -15.53
N VAL A 73 -18.56 3.22 -15.47
CA VAL A 73 -17.87 1.92 -15.61
C VAL A 73 -18.18 1.07 -14.39
N LYS A 74 -18.45 -0.23 -14.56
CA LYS A 74 -18.71 -1.12 -13.43
C LYS A 74 -17.40 -1.40 -12.68
N ILE A 75 -17.45 -1.44 -11.35
CA ILE A 75 -16.27 -1.70 -10.49
C ILE A 75 -15.47 -2.94 -10.94
N ARG A 76 -16.13 -4.01 -11.39
CA ARG A 76 -15.48 -5.25 -11.84
C ARG A 76 -14.64 -5.10 -13.12
N ASP A 77 -14.90 -4.05 -13.90
CA ASP A 77 -14.21 -3.79 -15.16
C ASP A 77 -12.95 -2.92 -14.92
N PHE A 78 -12.73 -2.42 -13.70
CA PHE A 78 -11.48 -1.76 -13.32
C PHE A 78 -10.38 -2.78 -13.00
N GLY A 79 -9.20 -2.58 -13.58
CA GLY A 79 -7.98 -3.33 -13.27
C GLY A 79 -7.03 -2.57 -12.36
N TYR A 80 -6.28 -3.29 -11.52
CA TYR A 80 -5.25 -2.74 -10.64
C TYR A 80 -4.25 -3.83 -10.24
N ALA A 81 -2.99 -3.45 -9.98
CA ALA A 81 -1.93 -4.41 -9.66
C ALA A 81 -1.97 -4.94 -8.21
N GLY A 82 -2.65 -4.24 -7.30
CA GLY A 82 -2.80 -4.65 -5.91
C GLY A 82 -3.54 -3.62 -5.07
N LEU A 83 -3.93 -4.00 -3.86
CA LEU A 83 -4.57 -3.08 -2.92
C LEU A 83 -3.56 -2.11 -2.32
N LYS A 84 -4.03 -0.96 -1.87
CA LYS A 84 -3.24 0.04 -1.12
C LYS A 84 -3.91 0.35 0.22
N ASP A 85 -3.09 0.61 1.24
CA ASP A 85 -3.55 0.92 2.59
C ASP A 85 -4.54 2.09 2.61
N LYS A 86 -5.56 1.99 3.47
CA LYS A 86 -6.51 3.08 3.69
C LYS A 86 -5.82 4.29 4.31
N GLN A 87 -5.09 4.06 5.39
CA GLN A 87 -4.44 5.10 6.20
C GLN A 87 -3.08 5.48 5.58
N GLY A 88 -3.13 6.29 4.54
CA GLY A 88 -1.96 6.68 3.76
C GLY A 88 -2.33 7.62 2.61
N SER A 89 -1.34 8.36 2.09
CA SER A 89 -1.43 8.98 0.77
C SER A 89 -0.78 8.05 -0.23
N THR A 90 -1.58 7.43 -1.09
CA THR A 90 -1.10 6.37 -1.97
C THR A 90 -1.38 6.72 -3.43
N PHE A 91 -0.35 6.60 -4.26
CA PHE A 91 -0.41 6.77 -5.70
C PHE A 91 -0.47 5.39 -6.36
N GLN A 92 -1.45 5.22 -7.24
CA GLN A 92 -1.74 3.93 -7.86
C GLN A 92 -2.22 4.12 -9.31
N TYR A 93 -1.83 3.17 -10.15
CA TYR A 93 -2.34 2.99 -11.49
C TYR A 93 -3.57 2.08 -11.47
N LEU A 94 -4.63 2.54 -12.13
CA LEU A 94 -5.84 1.79 -12.41
C LEU A 94 -6.02 1.72 -13.93
N SER A 95 -6.61 0.63 -14.42
CA SER A 95 -7.08 0.55 -15.80
C SER A 95 -8.61 0.52 -15.83
N MET A 96 -9.21 1.13 -16.84
CA MET A 96 -10.62 1.00 -17.17
C MET A 96 -10.79 0.88 -18.69
N PRO A 97 -11.90 0.30 -19.19
CA PRO A 97 -12.23 0.36 -20.61
C PRO A 97 -12.34 1.80 -21.12
#